data_AF-A0A392W5V6-F1
#
_entry.id   AF-A0A392W5V6-F1
#
_cell.length_a   1.000
_cell.length_b   1.000
_cell.length_c   1.000
_cell.angle_alpha   90.00
_cell.angle_beta   90.00
_cell.angle_gamma   90.00
#
_symmetry.space_group_name_H-M   'P 1'
#
loop_
_entity.id
_entity.type
_entity.pdbx_description
1 polymer ?
#
loop_
_entity_poly.entity_id
_entity_poly.type
_entity_poly.pdbx_seq_one_letter_code
_entity_poly.pdbx_strand_id
1 'polypeptide(L)' 'MDILVPFTTGLAQNKYLIVGVDYFTKWIEEEPLAEITSFR' A
#
# COMPACT_ATOMS: atom_id res chain seq x y z
N MET A 1 -2.64 -1.58 9.67
CA MET A 1 -2.64 -0.96 8.33
C MET A 1 -1.28 -0.31 8.22
N ASP A 2 -0.42 -0.89 7.41
CA ASP A 2 0.96 -0.47 7.26
C ASP A 2 1.19 -0.04 5.81
N ILE A 3 2.03 0.99 5.64
CA ILE A 3 2.42 1.50 4.33
C ILE A 3 3.87 1.04 4.10
N LEU A 4 4.07 0.24 3.06
CA LEU A 4 5.41 -0.19 2.67
C LEU A 4 6.12 0.93 1.90
N VAL A 5 7.45 0.95 2.02
CA VAL A 5 8.37 1.90 1.36
C VAL A 5 8.07 1.99 -0.14
N PRO A 6 8.19 3.18 -0.77
CA PRO A 6 7.89 3.36 -2.17
C PRO A 6 8.61 2.33 -3.06
N PHE A 7 7.81 1.53 -3.79
CA PHE A 7 8.33 0.55 -4.73
C PHE A 7 8.81 1.26 -6.01
N THR A 8 9.77 0.66 -6.72
CA THR A 8 10.17 1.13 -8.04
C THR A 8 8.95 1.17 -8.95
N THR A 9 8.57 2.39 -9.36
CA THR A 9 7.40 2.68 -10.19
C THR A 9 7.31 1.74 -11.39
N GLY A 10 6.40 0.77 -11.35
CA GLY A 10 6.11 -0.12 -12.47
C GLY A 10 5.26 0.58 -13.55
N LEU A 11 4.90 -0.16 -14.61
CA LEU A 11 4.08 0.34 -15.74
C LEU A 11 2.78 1.05 -15.32
N ALA A 12 2.24 0.73 -14.14
CA ALA A 12 1.00 1.28 -13.59
C ALA A 12 1.16 2.56 -12.74
N GLN A 13 2.37 3.10 -12.61
CA GLN A 13 2.66 4.28 -11.76
C GLN A 13 2.32 4.16 -10.27
N ASN A 14 1.91 2.99 -9.80
CA ASN A 14 1.62 2.73 -8.40
C ASN A 14 2.92 2.70 -7.61
N LYS A 15 3.12 3.71 -6.77
CA LYS A 15 4.33 3.88 -5.95
C LYS A 15 4.15 3.26 -4.56
N TYR A 16 2.92 3.05 -4.12
CA TYR A 16 2.60 2.61 -2.76
C TYR A 16 1.63 1.44 -2.79
N LEU A 17 1.69 0.62 -1.75
CA LEU A 17 0.73 -0.43 -1.44
C LEU A 17 0.23 -0.20 -0.01
N ILE A 18 -1.08 -0.14 0.17
CA ILE A 18 -1.67 -0.27 1.51
C ILE A 18 -1.81 -1.76 1.80
N VAL A 19 -1.31 -2.17 2.94
CA VAL A 19 -1.42 -3.55 3.40
C VAL A 19 -2.31 -3.60 4.65
N GLY A 20 -3.44 -4.28 4.51
CA GLY A 20 -4.30 -4.70 5.61
C GLY A 20 -3.90 -6.10 6.05
N VAL A 21 -3.52 -6.26 7.32
CA VAL A 21 -3.27 -7.57 7.92
C VAL A 21 -4.38 -7.87 8.90
N ASP A 22 -5.18 -8.89 8.63
CA ASP A 22 -6.10 -9.43 9.63
C ASP A 22 -5.31 -10.34 10.58
N TYR A 23 -5.20 -9.93 11.84
CA TYR A 23 -4.46 -10.66 12.87
C TYR A 23 -5.10 -12.00 13.24
N PHE A 24 -6.42 -12.14 13.14
CA PHE A 24 -7.12 -13.36 13.56
C PHE A 24 -6.91 -14.49 12.57
N THR A 25 -7.01 -14.17 11.29
CA THR A 25 -6.88 -15.17 10.22
C THR A 25 -5.51 -15.15 9.55
N LYS A 26 -4.67 -14.17 9.89
CA LYS A 26 -3.38 -13.88 9.25
C LYS A 26 -3.49 -13.64 7.74
N TRP A 27 -4.68 -13.31 7.24
CA TRP A 27 -4.88 -12.92 5.85
C TRP A 27 -4.32 -11.53 5.60
N ILE A 28 -3.77 -11.35 4.39
CA ILE A 28 -3.18 -10.10 3.92
C ILE A 28 -4.02 -9.63 2.73
N GLU A 29 -4.49 -8.39 2.81
CA GLU A 29 -5.17 -7.69 1.73
C GLU A 29 -4.30 -6.50 1.29
N GLU A 30 -4.06 -6.41 -0.02
CA GLU A 30 -3.14 -5.43 -0.61
C GLU A 30 -3.86 -4.60 -1.70
N GLU A 31 -3.81 -3.28 -1.56
CA GLU A 31 -4.36 -2.34 -2.55
C GLU A 31 -3.27 -1.38 -3.05
N PRO A 32 -3.07 -1.28 -4.38
CA PRO A 32 -2.06 -0.39 -4.94
C PRO A 32 -2.57 1.06 -5.05
N LEU A 33 -1.70 2.02 -4.69
CA LEU A 33 -1.97 3.46 -4.74
C LEU A 33 -0.91 4.21 -5.54
N ALA A 34 -1.39 5.09 -6.42
CA ALA A 34 -0.55 5.94 -7.24
C ALA A 34 0.06 7.12 -6.45
N GLU A 35 -0.68 7.67 -5.48
CA GLU A 35 -0.28 8.88 -4.76
C GLU A 35 -0.80 8.87 -3.31
N ILE A 36 0.03 9.33 -2.38
CA ILE A 36 -0.35 9.59 -0.98
C ILE A 36 -0.31 11.11 -0.80
N THR A 37 -1.46 11.72 -0.49
CA THR A 37 -1.55 13.15 -0.17
C THR A 37 -1.62 13.36 1.34
N SER A 38 -0.83 14.29 1.87
CA SER A 38 -0.93 14.75 3.26
C SER A 38 -1.70 16.05 3.28
N PHE A 39 -2.75 16.14 4.10
CA PHE A 39 -3.29 17.44 4.48
C PHE A 39 -2.33 18.09 5.47
N ARG A 40 -2.04 19.38 5.27
CA ARG A 40 -1.13 20.18 6.10
C ARG A 40 -1.92 21.04 7.08
#